data_AF-J9G4K9-F1
#
_entry.id   AF-J9G4K9-F1
#
_cell.length_a   1.000
_cell.length_b   1.000
_cell.length_c   1.000
_cell.angle_alpha   90.00
_cell.angle_beta   90.00
_cell.angle_gamma   90.00
#
_symmetry.space_group_name_H-M   'P 1'
#
loop_
_entity.id
_entity.type
_entity.pdbx_description
1 polymer ?
#
loop_
_entity_poly.entity_id
_entity_poly.type
_entity_poly.pdbx_seq_one_letter_code
_entity_poly.pdbx_strand_id
1 'polypeptide(L)'
;PCYNTVENWMKKLGLSAYENDSKPTDKKFAYIIDESIMVNREKLLLILGIPAEHPGRPLKHEDVTVVSMKSGGSFKGDDIKLEIEKSIKEIKSKPEYVISDQAHNLTNGISQSELLHHIDISHAMGTCFKHAYGNEPDFVDFTTLLGKVRLQYHLTDKAYLLPPNMRSIARFMNLNSWVDWGNKMLGCFGNLPKEMQDAYSFVPDYKELLVELKIAVDAVEYIETICKTEGFNLANSKKCKRYITQHVIGNANNRRAMFGIKVLEYLKQQEEKLKNSYEAHNISSDIIESTFGVFKQKKSPNKLYGITPFVLFIPLHAKLKNDSATKTFNFKERLCNVKLKDIDAFAKKHMSINWVTERTKQLKNVG
;
A
#
# COMPACT_ATOMS: atom_id res chain seq x y z
N PRO A 1 31.53 -3.51 -15.37
CA PRO A 1 31.03 -4.69 -14.62
C PRO A 1 29.78 -5.22 -15.33
N CYS A 2 29.54 -6.54 -15.35
CA CYS A 2 28.33 -7.09 -15.95
C CYS A 2 27.14 -6.99 -14.98
N TYR A 3 25.93 -7.19 -15.50
CA TYR A 3 24.69 -7.16 -14.72
C TYR A 3 24.77 -8.04 -13.45
N ASN A 4 25.27 -9.28 -13.57
CA ASN A 4 25.39 -10.22 -12.45
C ASN A 4 26.32 -9.70 -11.34
N THR A 5 27.41 -9.01 -11.71
CA THR A 5 28.32 -8.42 -10.73
C THR A 5 27.62 -7.34 -9.91
N VAL A 6 26.86 -6.46 -10.56
CA VAL A 6 26.12 -5.38 -9.89
C VAL A 6 25.00 -5.95 -9.03
N GLU A 7 24.27 -6.95 -9.50
CA GLU A 7 23.24 -7.63 -8.72
C GLU A 7 23.82 -8.28 -7.46
N ASN A 8 24.97 -8.95 -7.58
CA ASN A 8 25.65 -9.54 -6.43
C ASN A 8 26.10 -8.46 -5.43
N TRP A 9 26.62 -7.33 -5.88
CA TRP A 9 26.96 -6.22 -4.98
C TRP A 9 25.73 -5.68 -4.25
N MET A 10 24.61 -5.47 -4.96
CA MET A 10 23.36 -5.03 -4.34
C MET A 10 22.86 -6.03 -3.29
N LYS A 11 22.86 -7.33 -3.59
CA LYS A 11 22.44 -8.37 -2.63
C LYS A 11 23.35 -8.38 -1.40
N LYS A 12 24.67 -8.26 -1.58
CA LYS A 12 25.63 -8.25 -0.47
C LYS A 12 25.46 -7.05 0.44
N LEU A 13 25.34 -5.86 -0.16
CA LEU A 13 25.09 -4.63 0.59
C LEU A 13 23.73 -4.66 1.27
N GLY A 14 22.70 -5.19 0.60
CA GLY A 14 21.36 -5.34 1.14
C GLY A 14 21.27 -6.32 2.29
N LEU A 15 21.96 -7.47 2.22
CA LEU A 15 22.04 -8.40 3.35
C LEU A 15 22.74 -7.74 4.53
N SER A 16 23.87 -7.07 4.29
CA SER A 16 24.57 -6.34 5.34
C SER A 16 23.70 -5.26 5.97
N ALA A 17 22.93 -4.50 5.17
CA ALA A 17 22.01 -3.50 5.69
C ALA A 17 20.89 -4.14 6.53
N TYR A 18 20.35 -5.27 6.07
CA TYR A 18 19.29 -6.00 6.78
C TYR A 18 19.74 -6.56 8.14
N GLU A 19 20.96 -7.10 8.20
CA GLU A 19 21.50 -7.78 9.39
C GLU A 19 22.20 -6.82 10.37
N ASN A 20 22.95 -5.84 9.86
CA ASN A 20 23.89 -5.05 10.67
C ASN A 20 23.41 -3.63 10.97
N ASP A 21 22.41 -3.11 10.25
CA ASP A 21 21.91 -1.77 10.56
C ASP A 21 21.07 -1.80 11.83
N SER A 22 21.14 -0.71 12.60
CA SER A 22 20.37 -0.53 13.82
C SER A 22 18.91 -0.84 13.56
N LYS A 23 18.39 -1.81 14.32
CA LYS A 23 16.96 -2.05 14.45
C LYS A 23 16.30 -0.79 15.04
N PRO A 24 14.99 -0.59 14.88
CA PRO A 24 14.30 0.59 15.40
C PRO A 24 14.21 0.54 16.94
N THR A 25 15.34 0.57 17.65
CA THR A 25 15.41 0.40 19.12
C THR A 25 15.70 1.70 19.84
N ASP A 26 16.28 2.69 19.16
CA ASP A 26 16.79 3.90 19.80
C ASP A 26 15.66 4.87 20.23
N LYS A 27 14.44 4.67 19.72
CA LYS A 27 13.23 5.43 20.03
C LYS A 27 12.01 4.52 19.96
N LYS A 28 10.88 5.01 20.48
CA LYS A 28 9.56 4.39 20.26
C LYS A 28 9.30 4.23 18.76
N PHE A 29 8.88 3.04 18.36
CA PHE A 29 8.64 2.69 16.96
C PHE A 29 7.28 2.01 16.80
N ALA A 30 6.78 2.00 15.59
CA ALA A 30 5.59 1.25 15.18
C ALA A 30 5.92 0.33 14.01
N TYR A 31 5.06 -0.65 13.77
CA TYR A 31 5.15 -1.50 12.59
C TYR A 31 4.17 -1.09 11.50
N ILE A 32 4.58 -1.27 10.25
CA ILE A 32 3.67 -1.39 9.10
C ILE A 32 3.82 -2.80 8.54
N ILE A 33 2.71 -3.53 8.39
CA ILE A 33 2.69 -4.92 7.92
C ILE A 33 1.77 -5.04 6.72
N ASP A 34 2.27 -5.63 5.63
CA ASP A 34 1.48 -5.88 4.42
C ASP A 34 2.04 -7.04 3.57
N GLU A 35 1.21 -7.54 2.65
CA GLU A 35 1.49 -8.61 1.68
C GLU A 35 1.15 -8.17 0.24
N SER A 36 2.11 -7.75 -0.60
CA SER A 36 1.72 -7.11 -1.89
C SER A 36 2.50 -7.48 -3.15
N ILE A 37 3.34 -8.52 -3.12
CA ILE A 37 3.99 -9.02 -4.35
C ILE A 37 3.57 -10.44 -4.63
N MET A 38 2.72 -10.65 -5.65
CA MET A 38 2.45 -11.98 -6.18
C MET A 38 3.38 -12.31 -7.35
N VAL A 39 4.28 -13.28 -7.18
CA VAL A 39 5.07 -13.86 -8.27
C VAL A 39 4.96 -15.38 -8.17
N ASN A 40 4.45 -16.04 -9.23
CA ASN A 40 4.27 -17.49 -9.24
C ASN A 40 3.50 -18.07 -8.03
N ARG A 41 2.45 -17.37 -7.57
CA ARG A 41 1.64 -17.68 -6.37
C ARG A 41 2.32 -17.42 -5.02
N GLU A 42 3.54 -16.89 -5.00
CA GLU A 42 4.20 -16.47 -3.77
C GLU A 42 3.86 -15.02 -3.46
N LYS A 43 3.64 -14.73 -2.18
CA LYS A 43 3.51 -13.42 -1.58
C LYS A 43 4.77 -13.07 -0.79
N LEU A 44 5.14 -11.80 -0.77
CA LEU A 44 6.12 -11.26 0.17
C LEU A 44 5.37 -10.62 1.35
N LEU A 45 5.51 -11.20 2.55
CA LEU A 45 5.17 -10.54 3.80
C LEU A 45 6.34 -9.64 4.20
N LEU A 46 6.03 -8.37 4.44
CA LEU A 46 7.01 -7.36 4.81
C LEU A 46 6.57 -6.68 6.11
N ILE A 47 7.48 -6.62 7.08
CA ILE A 47 7.32 -5.85 8.32
C ILE A 47 8.33 -4.70 8.25
N LEU A 48 7.82 -3.47 8.29
CA LEU A 48 8.61 -2.25 8.36
C LEU A 48 8.51 -1.65 9.75
N GLY A 49 9.63 -1.16 10.27
CA GLY A 49 9.69 -0.32 11.46
C GLY A 49 9.74 1.15 11.06
N ILE A 50 8.96 1.98 11.74
CA ILE A 50 8.85 3.43 11.55
C ILE A 50 8.84 4.16 12.91
N PRO A 51 9.08 5.48 12.97
CA PRO A 51 8.84 6.26 14.19
C PRO A 51 7.38 6.08 14.67
N ALA A 52 7.18 5.84 15.98
CA ALA A 52 5.84 5.76 16.55
C ALA A 52 5.14 7.12 16.56
N GLU A 53 5.89 8.18 16.87
CA GLU A 53 5.39 9.54 16.76
C GLU A 53 5.43 10.01 15.31
N HIS A 54 4.32 10.55 14.83
CA HIS A 54 4.22 11.07 13.47
C HIS A 54 5.18 12.26 13.28
N PRO A 55 6.03 12.27 12.23
CA PRO A 55 7.11 13.25 12.10
C PRO A 55 6.66 14.64 11.60
N GLY A 56 5.35 14.93 11.61
CA GLY A 56 4.78 16.17 11.05
C GLY A 56 4.89 16.30 9.53
N ARG A 57 5.12 15.18 8.83
CA ARG A 57 5.13 15.04 7.37
C ARG A 57 4.83 13.59 6.98
N PRO A 58 4.47 13.29 5.73
CA PRO A 58 4.38 11.91 5.27
C PRO A 58 5.70 11.15 5.48
N LEU A 59 5.58 9.87 5.80
CA LEU A 59 6.71 8.95 5.93
C LEU A 59 7.46 8.84 4.59
N LYS A 60 8.79 8.80 4.69
CA LYS A 60 9.70 8.64 3.56
C LYS A 60 10.50 7.35 3.73
N HIS A 61 11.16 6.91 2.65
CA HIS A 61 12.03 5.72 2.68
C HIS A 61 13.19 5.85 3.68
N GLU A 62 13.60 7.07 4.01
CA GLU A 62 14.63 7.34 5.03
C GLU A 62 14.17 7.12 6.48
N ASP A 63 12.86 7.07 6.73
CA ASP A 63 12.27 6.82 8.06
C ASP A 63 12.02 5.33 8.32
N VAL A 64 12.25 4.49 7.31
CA VAL A 64 11.87 3.08 7.31
C VAL A 64 13.08 2.21 7.60
N THR A 65 12.90 1.27 8.54
CA THR A 65 13.81 0.14 8.74
C THR A 65 13.09 -1.14 8.37
N VAL A 66 13.72 -1.99 7.55
CA VAL A 66 13.15 -3.30 7.22
C VAL A 66 13.36 -4.24 8.39
N VAL A 67 12.27 -4.63 9.04
CA VAL A 67 12.28 -5.47 10.24
C VAL A 67 12.27 -6.95 9.87
N SER A 68 11.34 -7.35 9.00
CA SER A 68 11.28 -8.72 8.49
C SER A 68 10.82 -8.78 7.04
N MET A 69 11.37 -9.77 6.32
CA MET A 69 10.97 -10.15 4.97
C MET A 69 10.80 -11.67 4.90
N LYS A 70 9.65 -12.13 4.42
CA LYS A 70 9.36 -13.56 4.28
C LYS A 70 8.53 -13.82 3.03
N SER A 71 8.95 -14.76 2.19
CA SER A 71 8.13 -15.22 1.08
C SER A 71 7.37 -16.51 1.43
N GLY A 72 6.18 -16.66 0.87
CA GLY A 72 5.36 -17.86 1.04
C GLY A 72 4.13 -17.83 0.14
N GLY A 73 3.50 -18.98 -0.11
CA GLY A 73 2.31 -19.05 -0.97
C GLY A 73 1.10 -18.30 -0.39
N SER A 74 0.97 -18.32 0.93
CA SER A 74 -0.05 -17.61 1.70
C SER A 74 0.41 -17.47 3.14
N PHE A 75 -0.03 -16.44 3.83
CA PHE A 75 0.19 -16.30 5.28
C PHE A 75 -1.16 -16.31 6.00
N LYS A 76 -1.30 -17.18 6.99
CA LYS A 76 -2.43 -17.19 7.92
C LYS A 76 -2.13 -16.27 9.11
N GLY A 77 -3.15 -16.00 9.94
CA GLY A 77 -2.98 -15.19 11.15
C GLY A 77 -1.84 -15.69 12.04
N ASP A 78 -1.74 -17.00 12.25
CA ASP A 78 -0.69 -17.62 13.05
C ASP A 78 0.71 -17.42 12.44
N ASP A 79 0.83 -17.44 11.11
CA ASP A 79 2.12 -17.18 10.42
C ASP A 79 2.58 -15.74 10.65
N ILE A 80 1.65 -14.79 10.64
CA ILE A 80 1.89 -13.37 10.87
C ILE A 80 2.27 -13.13 12.34
N LYS A 81 1.53 -13.74 13.28
CA LYS A 81 1.85 -13.71 14.71
C LYS A 81 3.27 -14.19 14.97
N LEU A 82 3.64 -15.36 14.44
CA LEU A 82 4.97 -15.94 14.63
C LEU A 82 6.07 -15.01 14.10
N GLU A 83 5.84 -14.35 12.96
CA GLU A 83 6.82 -13.41 12.41
C GLU A 83 6.92 -12.12 13.25
N ILE A 84 5.79 -11.62 13.78
CA ILE A 84 5.76 -10.49 14.72
C ILE A 84 6.55 -10.86 15.99
N GLU A 85 6.24 -11.99 16.64
CA GLU A 85 6.90 -12.43 17.88
C GLU A 85 8.40 -12.63 17.68
N LYS A 86 8.78 -13.26 16.57
CA LYS A 86 10.18 -13.42 16.18
C LYS A 86 10.87 -12.07 16.03
N SER A 87 10.25 -11.12 15.33
CA SER A 87 10.81 -9.78 15.15
C SER A 87 11.00 -9.04 16.48
N ILE A 88 10.02 -9.11 17.39
CA ILE A 88 10.09 -8.52 18.73
C ILE A 88 11.23 -9.13 19.53
N LYS A 89 11.40 -10.45 19.46
CA LYS A 89 12.49 -11.17 20.14
C LYS A 89 13.87 -10.76 19.61
N GLU A 90 14.00 -10.62 18.29
CA GLU A 90 15.24 -10.20 17.63
C GLU A 90 15.59 -8.73 17.96
N ILE A 91 14.58 -7.85 17.97
CA ILE A 91 14.73 -6.41 18.28
C ILE A 91 14.87 -6.15 19.78
N LYS A 92 14.40 -7.08 20.63
CA LYS A 92 14.32 -6.97 22.10
C LYS A 92 13.47 -5.78 22.57
N SER A 93 12.52 -5.35 21.74
CA SER A 93 11.57 -4.28 22.06
C SER A 93 10.25 -4.50 21.31
N LYS A 94 9.14 -4.04 21.88
CA LYS A 94 7.81 -4.12 21.28
C LYS A 94 7.46 -2.81 20.55
N PRO A 95 6.79 -2.87 19.39
CA PRO A 95 6.24 -1.67 18.77
C PRO A 95 5.12 -1.08 19.65
N GLU A 96 4.95 0.25 19.61
CA GLU A 96 3.83 0.92 20.29
C GLU A 96 2.48 0.53 19.67
N TYR A 97 2.47 0.35 18.34
CA TYR A 97 1.31 -0.08 17.57
C TYR A 97 1.73 -0.64 16.20
N VAL A 98 0.76 -1.22 15.50
CA VAL A 98 0.90 -1.77 14.15
C VAL A 98 -0.09 -1.07 13.21
N ILE A 99 0.30 -0.84 11.96
CA ILE A 99 -0.56 -0.40 10.87
C ILE A 99 -0.65 -1.51 9.83
N SER A 100 -1.86 -1.91 9.45
CA SER A 100 -2.08 -2.76 8.28
C SER A 100 -3.43 -2.46 7.63
N ASP A 101 -3.70 -3.11 6.49
CA ASP A 101 -5.05 -3.14 5.94
C ASP A 101 -6.01 -4.00 6.82
N GLN A 102 -7.24 -4.16 6.34
CA GLN A 102 -8.30 -4.93 7.01
C GLN A 102 -8.34 -6.41 6.57
N ALA A 103 -7.29 -6.95 5.96
CA ALA A 103 -7.24 -8.34 5.56
C ALA A 103 -7.38 -9.25 6.80
N HIS A 104 -8.20 -10.29 6.67
CA HIS A 104 -8.58 -11.14 7.80
C HIS A 104 -7.38 -11.82 8.46
N ASN A 105 -6.40 -12.23 7.68
CA ASN A 105 -5.16 -12.83 8.19
C ASN A 105 -4.29 -11.81 8.97
N LEU A 106 -4.08 -10.60 8.44
CA LEU A 106 -3.33 -9.53 9.11
C LEU A 106 -4.00 -9.12 10.42
N THR A 107 -5.28 -8.78 10.36
CA THR A 107 -6.08 -8.41 11.55
C THR A 107 -6.06 -9.50 12.63
N ASN A 108 -6.26 -10.77 12.27
CA ASN A 108 -6.20 -11.89 13.20
C ASN A 108 -4.79 -12.03 13.81
N GLY A 109 -3.73 -12.06 12.98
CA GLY A 109 -2.35 -12.21 13.46
C GLY A 109 -1.93 -11.10 14.42
N ILE A 110 -2.25 -9.84 14.11
CA ILE A 110 -1.94 -8.69 14.97
C ILE A 110 -2.72 -8.76 16.29
N SER A 111 -4.00 -9.12 16.23
CA SER A 111 -4.84 -9.27 17.44
C SER A 111 -4.30 -10.37 18.36
N GLN A 112 -3.87 -11.51 17.80
CA GLN A 112 -3.29 -12.61 18.59
C GLN A 112 -1.91 -12.28 19.16
N SER A 113 -1.23 -11.27 18.63
CA SER A 113 0.02 -10.71 19.19
C SER A 113 -0.23 -9.67 20.29
N GLU A 114 -1.50 -9.37 20.61
CA GLU A 114 -1.90 -8.40 21.63
C GLU A 114 -1.31 -7.00 21.38
N LEU A 115 -1.15 -6.63 20.10
CA LEU A 115 -0.65 -5.32 19.70
C LEU A 115 -1.79 -4.39 19.32
N LEU A 116 -1.64 -3.11 19.69
CA LEU A 116 -2.54 -2.05 19.26
C LEU A 116 -2.51 -1.94 17.73
N HIS A 117 -3.66 -2.05 17.07
CA HIS A 117 -3.76 -2.07 15.62
C HIS A 117 -4.47 -0.82 15.08
N HIS A 118 -3.76 0.03 14.34
CA HIS A 118 -4.34 1.06 13.49
C HIS A 118 -4.67 0.50 12.11
N ILE A 119 -5.91 0.72 11.66
CA ILE A 119 -6.32 0.32 10.32
C ILE A 119 -5.87 1.42 9.36
N ASP A 120 -5.19 1.03 8.27
CA ASP A 120 -4.76 1.94 7.21
C ASP A 120 -5.93 2.81 6.73
N ILE A 121 -5.69 4.12 6.70
CA ILE A 121 -6.70 5.12 6.38
C ILE A 121 -7.24 4.96 4.96
N SER A 122 -6.36 4.74 3.98
CA SER A 122 -6.75 4.62 2.58
C SER A 122 -7.66 3.40 2.40
N HIS A 123 -7.27 2.26 2.98
CA HIS A 123 -8.06 1.01 2.97
C HIS A 123 -9.40 1.18 3.69
N ALA A 124 -9.42 1.86 4.84
CA ALA A 124 -10.65 2.15 5.55
C ALA A 124 -11.62 3.00 4.72
N MET A 125 -11.12 4.03 4.02
CA MET A 125 -11.95 4.86 3.13
C MET A 125 -12.52 4.04 1.98
N GLY A 126 -11.70 3.16 1.36
CA GLY A 126 -12.16 2.22 0.34
C GLY A 126 -13.25 1.28 0.85
N THR A 127 -13.15 0.78 2.08
CA THR A 127 -14.18 -0.03 2.73
C THR A 127 -15.46 0.77 3.00
N CYS A 128 -15.35 2.04 3.44
CA CYS A 128 -16.50 2.91 3.63
C CYS A 128 -17.28 3.12 2.33
N PHE A 129 -16.56 3.40 1.23
CA PHE A 129 -17.16 3.51 -0.10
C PHE A 129 -17.82 2.21 -0.55
N LYS A 130 -17.14 1.08 -0.38
CA LYS A 130 -17.69 -0.23 -0.75
C LYS A 130 -19.01 -0.51 -0.03
N HIS A 131 -19.12 -0.19 1.25
CA HIS A 131 -20.34 -0.38 2.01
C HIS A 131 -21.47 0.56 1.59
N ALA A 132 -21.15 1.83 1.30
CA ALA A 132 -22.16 2.82 0.96
C ALA A 132 -22.64 2.75 -0.51
N TYR A 133 -21.75 2.41 -1.45
CA TYR A 133 -22.01 2.51 -2.89
C TYR A 133 -21.89 1.18 -3.64
N GLY A 134 -21.20 0.17 -3.07
CA GLY A 134 -20.76 -1.00 -3.83
C GLY A 134 -21.89 -1.89 -4.37
N ASN A 135 -23.10 -1.79 -3.81
CA ASN A 135 -24.28 -2.52 -4.24
C ASN A 135 -25.37 -1.60 -4.83
N GLU A 136 -25.11 -0.30 -4.96
CA GLU A 136 -26.07 0.65 -5.52
C GLU A 136 -26.18 0.42 -7.04
N PRO A 137 -27.40 0.22 -7.60
CA PRO A 137 -27.56 -0.17 -8.99
C PRO A 137 -26.91 0.80 -10.00
N ASP A 138 -27.11 2.10 -9.83
CA ASP A 138 -26.52 3.14 -10.67
C ASP A 138 -24.98 3.14 -10.62
N PHE A 139 -24.39 2.90 -9.45
CA PHE A 139 -22.94 2.77 -9.29
C PHE A 139 -22.39 1.52 -9.99
N VAL A 140 -23.06 0.37 -9.81
CA VAL A 140 -22.67 -0.90 -10.45
C VAL A 140 -22.79 -0.80 -11.97
N ASP A 141 -23.87 -0.20 -12.46
CA ASP A 141 -24.11 0.00 -13.88
C ASP A 141 -23.08 0.95 -14.49
N PHE A 142 -22.84 2.10 -13.84
CA PHE A 142 -21.86 3.07 -14.32
C PHE A 142 -20.45 2.49 -14.39
N THR A 143 -19.99 1.83 -13.32
CA THR A 143 -18.65 1.24 -13.29
C THR A 143 -18.51 0.07 -14.28
N THR A 144 -19.59 -0.67 -14.56
CA THR A 144 -19.60 -1.68 -15.62
C THR A 144 -19.46 -1.05 -17.00
N LEU A 145 -20.18 0.05 -17.24
CA LEU A 145 -20.15 0.77 -18.51
C LEU A 145 -18.78 1.39 -18.78
N LEU A 146 -18.16 2.03 -17.78
CA LEU A 146 -16.79 2.56 -17.88
C LEU A 146 -15.78 1.46 -18.27
N GLY A 147 -15.93 0.24 -17.72
CA GLY A 147 -15.10 -0.90 -18.08
C GLY A 147 -15.26 -1.32 -19.54
N LYS A 148 -16.51 -1.37 -20.04
CA LYS A 148 -16.83 -1.70 -21.44
C LYS A 148 -16.32 -0.64 -22.41
N VAL A 149 -16.64 0.62 -22.16
CA VAL A 149 -16.20 1.80 -22.96
C VAL A 149 -14.69 1.80 -23.11
N ARG A 150 -13.96 1.52 -22.01
CA ARG A 150 -12.52 1.48 -22.06
C ARG A 150 -11.98 0.39 -23.00
N LEU A 151 -12.56 -0.82 -22.96
CA LEU A 151 -12.16 -1.90 -23.86
C LEU A 151 -12.52 -1.60 -25.31
N GLN A 152 -13.69 -1.00 -25.55
CA GLN A 152 -14.21 -0.69 -26.86
C GLN A 152 -13.39 0.39 -27.58
N TYR A 153 -12.95 1.42 -26.86
CA TYR A 153 -12.30 2.60 -27.45
C TYR A 153 -10.77 2.60 -27.34
N HIS A 154 -10.15 1.59 -26.72
CA HIS A 154 -8.70 1.59 -26.48
C HIS A 154 -7.83 1.67 -27.74
N LEU A 155 -8.32 1.13 -28.86
CA LEU A 155 -7.60 1.07 -30.14
C LEU A 155 -8.28 1.92 -31.23
N THR A 156 -9.06 2.92 -30.84
CA THR A 156 -9.77 3.81 -31.77
C THR A 156 -9.31 5.26 -31.61
N ASP A 157 -9.80 6.13 -32.49
CA ASP A 157 -9.68 7.58 -32.43
C ASP A 157 -10.21 8.21 -31.12
N LYS A 158 -11.05 7.49 -30.38
CA LYS A 158 -11.64 7.89 -29.09
C LYS A 158 -10.70 7.67 -27.91
N ALA A 159 -9.52 7.07 -28.12
CA ALA A 159 -8.62 6.66 -27.05
C ALA A 159 -8.15 7.81 -26.13
N TYR A 160 -8.11 9.05 -26.63
CA TYR A 160 -7.66 10.21 -25.85
C TYR A 160 -8.65 10.67 -24.76
N LEU A 161 -9.93 10.25 -24.84
CA LEU A 161 -10.97 10.55 -23.84
C LEU A 161 -11.29 9.34 -22.94
N LEU A 162 -10.48 8.29 -22.97
CA LEU A 162 -10.73 7.09 -22.19
C LEU A 162 -10.83 7.37 -20.69
N PRO A 163 -11.77 6.73 -19.98
CA PRO A 163 -11.75 6.76 -18.53
C PRO A 163 -10.47 6.07 -18.01
N PRO A 164 -9.96 6.50 -16.84
CA PRO A 164 -8.85 5.83 -16.17
C PRO A 164 -9.11 4.34 -15.93
N ASN A 165 -8.04 3.55 -15.85
CA ASN A 165 -8.18 2.12 -15.59
C ASN A 165 -8.64 1.86 -14.15
N MET A 166 -9.91 1.49 -14.00
CA MET A 166 -10.47 1.00 -12.75
C MET A 166 -9.91 -0.40 -12.46
N ARG A 167 -8.79 -0.47 -11.74
CA ARG A 167 -8.22 -1.75 -11.27
C ARG A 167 -9.30 -2.50 -10.48
N SER A 168 -9.78 -3.64 -10.98
CA SER A 168 -10.97 -4.35 -10.45
C SER A 168 -10.91 -4.67 -8.94
N ILE A 169 -9.72 -4.94 -8.41
CA ILE A 169 -9.44 -5.25 -7.00
C ILE A 169 -9.39 -3.97 -6.14
N ALA A 170 -8.96 -2.84 -6.70
CA ALA A 170 -8.69 -1.59 -5.98
C ALA A 170 -9.61 -0.44 -6.47
N ARG A 171 -10.77 -0.75 -7.04
CA ARG A 171 -11.66 0.26 -7.66
C ARG A 171 -12.18 1.29 -6.67
N PHE A 172 -12.36 0.90 -5.40
CA PHE A 172 -12.77 1.79 -4.30
C PHE A 172 -11.59 2.62 -3.74
N MET A 173 -10.35 2.16 -3.93
CA MET A 173 -9.13 2.88 -3.56
C MET A 173 -8.71 3.91 -4.62
N ASN A 174 -9.12 3.69 -5.87
CA ASN A 174 -8.76 4.55 -7.00
C ASN A 174 -9.96 5.37 -7.53
N LEU A 175 -10.99 5.57 -6.69
CA LEU A 175 -12.23 6.28 -7.06
C LEU A 175 -11.95 7.66 -7.63
N ASN A 176 -11.04 8.39 -6.97
CA ASN A 176 -10.69 9.75 -7.31
C ASN A 176 -10.46 9.94 -8.82
N SER A 177 -9.56 9.13 -9.39
CA SER A 177 -9.17 9.26 -10.79
C SER A 177 -10.34 9.23 -11.78
N TRP A 178 -11.29 8.30 -11.61
CA TRP A 178 -12.40 8.14 -12.56
C TRP A 178 -13.60 9.02 -12.21
N VAL A 179 -13.82 9.35 -10.93
CA VAL A 179 -14.84 10.33 -10.52
C VAL A 179 -14.47 11.72 -11.05
N ASP A 180 -13.19 12.10 -10.95
CA ASP A 180 -12.66 13.33 -11.53
C ASP A 180 -12.81 13.36 -13.05
N TRP A 181 -12.46 12.25 -13.72
CA TRP A 181 -12.67 12.11 -15.16
C TRP A 181 -14.16 12.29 -15.51
N GLY A 182 -15.06 11.64 -14.79
CA GLY A 182 -16.50 11.70 -15.06
C GLY A 182 -17.06 13.11 -14.88
N ASN A 183 -16.67 13.82 -13.83
CA ASN A 183 -17.07 15.21 -13.60
C ASN A 183 -16.47 16.17 -14.65
N LYS A 184 -15.22 15.96 -15.07
CA LYS A 184 -14.61 16.72 -16.17
C LYS A 184 -15.32 16.47 -17.50
N MET A 185 -15.66 15.21 -17.79
CA MET A 185 -16.43 14.83 -18.97
C MET A 185 -17.82 15.47 -18.97
N LEU A 186 -18.53 15.45 -17.83
CA LEU A 186 -19.80 16.18 -17.67
C LEU A 186 -19.65 17.67 -17.97
N GLY A 187 -18.60 18.31 -17.43
CA GLY A 187 -18.36 19.74 -17.59
C GLY A 187 -18.01 20.16 -19.02
N CYS A 188 -17.32 19.31 -19.79
CA CYS A 188 -16.95 19.59 -21.17
C CYS A 188 -17.88 18.96 -22.22
N PHE A 189 -18.87 18.14 -21.81
CA PHE A 189 -19.67 17.30 -22.72
C PHE A 189 -20.28 18.09 -23.89
N GLY A 190 -20.91 19.24 -23.61
CA GLY A 190 -21.54 20.07 -24.63
C GLY A 190 -20.57 20.70 -25.65
N ASN A 191 -19.28 20.77 -25.32
CA ASN A 191 -18.23 21.32 -26.19
C ASN A 191 -17.48 20.24 -26.98
N LEU A 192 -17.78 18.96 -26.74
CA LEU A 192 -17.15 17.86 -27.48
C LEU A 192 -17.65 17.81 -28.93
N PRO A 193 -16.84 17.33 -29.89
CA PRO A 193 -17.32 17.02 -31.24
C PRO A 193 -18.50 16.06 -31.20
N LYS A 194 -19.40 16.15 -32.18
CA LYS A 194 -20.65 15.35 -32.20
C LYS A 194 -20.40 13.84 -32.06
N GLU A 195 -19.38 13.33 -32.75
CA GLU A 195 -18.97 11.92 -32.67
C GLU A 195 -18.56 11.49 -31.25
N MET A 196 -17.96 12.39 -30.47
CA MET A 196 -17.57 12.14 -29.08
C MET A 196 -18.78 12.26 -28.15
N GLN A 197 -19.68 13.21 -28.40
CA GLN A 197 -20.94 13.27 -27.66
C GLN A 197 -21.75 11.99 -27.82
N ASP A 198 -21.81 11.44 -29.05
CA ASP A 198 -22.51 10.20 -29.34
C ASP A 198 -21.81 8.98 -28.69
N ALA A 199 -20.48 8.95 -28.68
CA ALA A 199 -19.71 7.89 -28.02
C ALA A 199 -19.84 7.90 -26.48
N TYR A 200 -19.99 9.08 -25.88
CA TYR A 200 -20.06 9.26 -24.42
C TYR A 200 -21.45 9.69 -23.94
N SER A 201 -22.49 9.41 -24.72
CA SER A 201 -23.87 9.88 -24.48
C SER A 201 -24.47 9.41 -23.15
N PHE A 202 -23.88 8.37 -22.55
CA PHE A 202 -24.26 7.85 -21.24
C PHE A 202 -23.83 8.75 -20.07
N VAL A 203 -22.79 9.57 -20.24
CA VAL A 203 -22.20 10.35 -19.12
C VAL A 203 -23.23 11.28 -18.46
N PRO A 204 -24.04 12.05 -19.22
CA PRO A 204 -25.11 12.88 -18.65
C PRO A 204 -26.12 12.13 -17.77
N ASP A 205 -26.43 10.87 -18.08
CA ASP A 205 -27.40 10.06 -17.32
C ASP A 205 -26.92 9.79 -15.89
N TYR A 206 -25.61 9.84 -15.65
CA TYR A 206 -24.99 9.63 -14.33
C TYR A 206 -24.58 10.94 -13.64
N LYS A 207 -25.09 12.09 -14.07
CA LYS A 207 -24.75 13.41 -13.51
C LYS A 207 -24.92 13.46 -11.99
N GLU A 208 -26.06 13.00 -11.48
CA GLU A 208 -26.36 13.05 -10.04
C GLU A 208 -25.38 12.20 -9.24
N LEU A 209 -25.13 10.96 -9.69
CA LEU A 209 -24.15 10.06 -9.08
C LEU A 209 -22.74 10.66 -9.10
N LEU A 210 -22.30 11.24 -10.22
CA LEU A 210 -20.96 11.80 -10.36
C LEU A 210 -20.72 13.01 -9.46
N VAL A 211 -21.69 13.92 -9.36
CA VAL A 211 -21.63 15.08 -8.45
C VAL A 211 -21.62 14.61 -7.00
N GLU A 212 -22.44 13.61 -6.67
CA GLU A 212 -22.47 13.04 -5.33
C GLU A 212 -21.16 12.37 -4.94
N LEU A 213 -20.61 11.52 -5.81
CA LEU A 213 -19.33 10.84 -5.60
C LEU A 213 -18.18 11.85 -5.46
N LYS A 214 -18.22 12.97 -6.19
CA LYS A 214 -17.19 14.02 -6.08
C LYS A 214 -17.11 14.57 -4.66
N ILE A 215 -18.25 14.85 -4.02
CA ILE A 215 -18.31 15.30 -2.62
C ILE A 215 -17.65 14.27 -1.68
N ALA A 216 -17.95 12.98 -1.86
CA ALA A 216 -17.39 11.93 -1.03
C ALA A 216 -15.88 11.74 -1.26
N VAL A 217 -15.41 11.82 -2.51
CA VAL A 217 -13.99 11.76 -2.87
C VAL A 217 -13.21 12.94 -2.30
N ASP A 218 -13.73 14.16 -2.44
CA ASP A 218 -13.10 15.37 -1.91
C ASP A 218 -12.95 15.30 -0.38
N ALA A 219 -13.92 14.66 0.30
CA ALA A 219 -13.83 14.40 1.73
C ALA A 219 -12.74 13.40 2.10
N VAL A 220 -12.56 12.34 1.32
CA VAL A 220 -11.44 11.39 1.49
C VAL A 220 -10.11 12.08 1.29
N GLU A 221 -9.96 12.85 0.22
CA GLU A 221 -8.73 13.63 -0.04
C GLU A 221 -8.40 14.57 1.12
N TYR A 222 -9.39 15.29 1.63
CA TYR A 222 -9.22 16.18 2.77
C TYR A 222 -8.74 15.43 4.03
N ILE A 223 -9.39 14.31 4.37
CA ILE A 223 -9.04 13.50 5.55
C ILE A 223 -7.67 12.88 5.41
N GLU A 224 -7.40 12.22 4.28
CA GLU A 224 -6.10 11.59 4.01
C GLU A 224 -4.99 12.63 4.04
N THR A 225 -5.20 13.80 3.44
CA THR A 225 -4.21 14.89 3.46
C THR A 225 -3.86 15.27 4.89
N ILE A 226 -4.85 15.57 5.74
CA ILE A 226 -4.59 15.94 7.14
C ILE A 226 -3.88 14.81 7.89
N CYS A 227 -4.42 13.59 7.84
CA CYS A 227 -3.89 12.48 8.63
C CYS A 227 -2.49 12.03 8.18
N LYS A 228 -2.18 12.11 6.88
CA LYS A 228 -0.87 11.72 6.32
C LYS A 228 0.19 12.81 6.46
N THR A 229 -0.21 14.09 6.50
CA THR A 229 0.75 15.22 6.56
C THR A 229 0.96 15.73 7.98
N GLU A 230 -0.10 15.84 8.77
CA GLU A 230 -0.06 16.38 10.13
C GLU A 230 -0.08 15.27 11.21
N GLY A 231 -0.38 14.03 10.82
CA GLY A 231 -0.54 12.90 11.73
C GLY A 231 -1.93 12.80 12.34
N PHE A 232 -2.28 11.61 12.83
CA PHE A 232 -3.56 11.36 13.47
C PHE A 232 -3.49 11.63 14.97
N ASN A 233 -4.17 12.69 15.42
CA ASN A 233 -4.31 13.09 16.81
C ASN A 233 -5.76 13.58 17.06
N LEU A 234 -6.12 13.86 18.32
CA LEU A 234 -7.48 14.30 18.67
C LEU A 234 -7.91 15.60 17.97
N ALA A 235 -6.99 16.56 17.79
CA ALA A 235 -7.29 17.82 17.13
C ALA A 235 -7.61 17.62 15.64
N ASN A 236 -6.79 16.82 14.95
CA ASN A 236 -6.96 16.49 13.53
C ASN A 236 -8.18 15.61 13.31
N SER A 237 -8.45 14.65 14.19
CA SER A 237 -9.69 13.88 14.14
C SER A 237 -10.93 14.79 14.28
N LYS A 238 -10.91 15.77 15.20
CA LYS A 238 -11.99 16.76 15.31
C LYS A 238 -12.16 17.60 14.05
N LYS A 239 -11.07 18.03 13.39
CA LYS A 239 -11.12 18.72 12.09
C LYS A 239 -11.80 17.85 11.03
N CYS A 240 -11.39 16.58 10.92
CA CYS A 240 -11.95 15.61 9.97
C CYS A 240 -13.43 15.33 10.22
N LYS A 241 -13.82 15.06 11.47
CA LYS A 241 -15.22 14.82 11.85
C LYS A 241 -16.11 16.02 11.50
N ARG A 242 -15.66 17.25 11.81
CA ARG A 242 -16.39 18.47 11.45
C ARG A 242 -16.60 18.59 9.95
N TYR A 243 -15.55 18.33 9.15
CA TYR A 243 -15.63 18.37 7.69
C TYR A 243 -16.68 17.37 7.18
N ILE A 244 -16.66 16.13 7.67
CA ILE A 244 -17.64 15.10 7.29
C ILE A 244 -19.07 15.50 7.65
N THR A 245 -19.30 15.99 8.86
CA THR A 245 -20.64 16.42 9.28
C THR A 245 -21.17 17.56 8.39
N GLN A 246 -20.33 18.53 8.04
CA GLN A 246 -20.73 19.70 7.27
C GLN A 246 -20.90 19.43 5.77
N HIS A 247 -19.94 18.73 5.16
CA HIS A 247 -19.85 18.62 3.70
C HIS A 247 -20.36 17.30 3.15
N VAL A 248 -20.36 16.22 3.95
CA VAL A 248 -20.78 14.89 3.49
C VAL A 248 -22.17 14.54 3.99
N ILE A 249 -22.45 14.73 5.28
CA ILE A 249 -23.73 14.34 5.90
C ILE A 249 -24.81 15.42 5.74
N GLY A 250 -24.44 16.70 5.81
CA GLY A 250 -25.37 17.81 5.59
C GLY A 250 -26.13 17.68 4.27
N ASN A 251 -27.47 17.69 4.32
CA ASN A 251 -28.36 17.58 3.16
C ASN A 251 -28.04 16.38 2.23
N ALA A 252 -27.62 15.25 2.82
CA ALA A 252 -27.24 14.06 2.08
C ALA A 252 -28.41 13.13 1.80
N ASN A 253 -28.31 12.41 0.69
CA ASN A 253 -29.12 11.21 0.50
C ASN A 253 -28.61 10.08 1.41
N ASN A 254 -29.37 8.99 1.48
CA ASN A 254 -29.11 7.90 2.42
C ASN A 254 -27.70 7.29 2.27
N ARG A 255 -27.22 7.07 1.04
CA ARG A 255 -25.92 6.44 0.79
C ARG A 255 -24.74 7.38 1.08
N ARG A 256 -24.83 8.67 0.75
CA ARG A 256 -23.78 9.65 1.12
C ARG A 256 -23.75 9.86 2.64
N ALA A 257 -24.90 9.90 3.30
CA ALA A 257 -24.98 9.92 4.76
C ALA A 257 -24.35 8.67 5.39
N MET A 258 -24.65 7.48 4.85
CA MET A 258 -24.07 6.21 5.27
C MET A 258 -22.54 6.23 5.16
N PHE A 259 -22.01 6.69 4.03
CA PHE A 259 -20.56 6.88 3.84
C PHE A 259 -19.97 7.78 4.94
N GLY A 260 -20.56 8.96 5.16
CA GLY A 260 -20.11 9.88 6.21
C GLY A 260 -20.14 9.24 7.61
N ILE A 261 -21.20 8.52 7.96
CA ILE A 261 -21.32 7.82 9.24
C ILE A 261 -20.21 6.77 9.41
N LYS A 262 -19.91 5.98 8.37
CA LYS A 262 -18.82 4.99 8.41
C LYS A 262 -17.45 5.63 8.58
N VAL A 263 -17.21 6.78 7.95
CA VAL A 263 -15.98 7.55 8.18
C VAL A 263 -15.89 8.03 9.63
N LEU A 264 -16.98 8.54 10.21
CA LEU A 264 -17.01 8.95 11.62
C LEU A 264 -16.77 7.78 12.59
N GLU A 265 -17.35 6.60 12.30
CA GLU A 265 -17.10 5.36 13.05
C GLU A 265 -15.61 4.99 13.02
N TYR A 266 -14.98 5.01 11.83
CA TYR A 266 -13.55 4.75 11.69
C TYR A 266 -12.71 5.73 12.52
N LEU A 267 -12.96 7.03 12.40
CA LEU A 267 -12.21 8.05 13.14
C LEU A 267 -12.35 7.85 14.66
N LYS A 268 -13.56 7.55 15.14
CA LYS A 268 -13.79 7.24 16.56
C LYS A 268 -13.00 6.01 17.01
N GLN A 269 -13.02 4.92 16.24
CA GLN A 269 -12.24 3.72 16.55
C GLN A 269 -10.73 3.98 16.58
N GLN A 270 -10.21 4.89 15.75
CA GLN A 270 -8.79 5.25 15.81
C GLN A 270 -8.47 6.17 17.00
N GLU A 271 -9.38 7.07 17.39
CA GLU A 271 -9.20 7.93 18.58
C GLU A 271 -9.07 7.13 19.88
N GLU A 272 -9.85 6.05 20.03
CA GLU A 272 -9.81 5.15 21.20
C GLU A 272 -8.43 4.49 21.41
N LYS A 273 -7.55 4.56 20.41
CA LYS A 273 -6.20 3.98 20.43
C LYS A 273 -5.11 5.00 20.81
N LEU A 274 -5.46 6.29 20.92
CA LEU A 274 -4.54 7.34 21.37
C LEU A 274 -4.45 7.31 22.90
N LYS A 275 -3.23 7.37 23.45
CA LYS A 275 -3.02 7.30 24.91
C LYS A 275 -3.20 8.65 25.59
N ASN A 276 -2.93 9.75 24.89
CA ASN A 276 -3.06 11.10 25.41
C ASN A 276 -3.34 12.13 24.29
N SER A 277 -3.64 13.37 24.69
CA SER A 277 -4.05 14.44 23.76
C SER A 277 -2.96 15.01 22.87
N TYR A 278 -1.69 14.77 23.20
CA TYR A 278 -0.53 15.33 22.48
C TYR A 278 0.09 14.33 21.50
N GLU A 279 -0.29 13.06 21.59
CA GLU A 279 0.21 11.99 20.74
C GLU A 279 -0.36 12.10 19.32
N ALA A 280 0.52 11.96 18.33
CA ALA A 280 0.17 11.86 16.93
C ALA A 280 0.70 10.55 16.37
N HIS A 281 -0.21 9.67 15.94
CA HIS A 281 0.13 8.40 15.33
C HIS A 281 0.16 8.48 13.80
N ASN A 282 0.96 7.61 13.22
CA ASN A 282 0.86 7.25 11.81
C ASN A 282 -0.32 6.27 11.62
N ILE A 283 -1.18 6.51 10.63
CA ILE A 283 -2.31 5.62 10.28
C ILE A 283 -2.37 5.32 8.77
N SER A 284 -1.27 5.56 8.06
CA SER A 284 -1.15 5.28 6.62
C SER A 284 -0.04 4.28 6.38
N SER A 285 -0.30 3.33 5.48
CA SER A 285 0.63 2.33 4.99
C SER A 285 1.22 2.69 3.62
N ASP A 286 0.98 3.88 3.06
CA ASP A 286 1.42 4.28 1.71
C ASP A 286 2.92 4.03 1.45
N ILE A 287 3.76 4.13 2.50
CA ILE A 287 5.20 3.88 2.39
C ILE A 287 5.55 2.41 2.10
N ILE A 288 4.76 1.43 2.59
CA ILE A 288 4.99 0.01 2.28
C ILE A 288 4.56 -0.30 0.84
N GLU A 289 3.48 0.32 0.35
CA GLU A 289 3.09 0.24 -1.06
C GLU A 289 4.14 0.85 -1.99
N SER A 290 4.68 2.01 -1.62
CA SER A 290 5.80 2.66 -2.31
C SER A 290 7.03 1.75 -2.34
N THR A 291 7.34 1.08 -1.22
CA THR A 291 8.45 0.12 -1.10
C THR A 291 8.26 -1.05 -2.06
N PHE A 292 7.06 -1.64 -2.10
CA PHE A 292 6.73 -2.69 -3.06
C PHE A 292 6.80 -2.19 -4.52
N GLY A 293 6.37 -0.96 -4.78
CA GLY A 293 6.45 -0.33 -6.10
C GLY A 293 7.88 -0.19 -6.61
N VAL A 294 8.77 0.33 -5.77
CA VAL A 294 10.21 0.46 -6.05
C VAL A 294 10.85 -0.89 -6.33
N PHE A 295 10.52 -1.92 -5.55
CA PHE A 295 11.01 -3.27 -5.81
C PHE A 295 10.46 -3.86 -7.13
N LYS A 296 9.16 -3.70 -7.40
CA LYS A 296 8.51 -4.18 -8.64
C LYS A 296 9.15 -3.60 -9.90
N GLN A 297 9.62 -2.35 -9.85
CA GLN A 297 10.30 -1.69 -10.98
C GLN A 297 11.71 -2.25 -11.25
N LYS A 298 12.36 -2.85 -10.24
CA LYS A 298 13.75 -3.32 -10.33
C LYS A 298 13.88 -4.82 -10.50
N LYS A 299 12.92 -5.60 -10.02
CA LYS A 299 12.94 -7.07 -10.15
C LYS A 299 12.77 -7.53 -11.61
N SER A 300 13.17 -8.76 -11.89
CA SER A 300 12.97 -9.38 -13.20
C SER A 300 11.49 -9.37 -13.63
N PRO A 301 11.20 -9.05 -14.92
CA PRO A 301 9.85 -9.16 -15.46
C PRO A 301 9.42 -10.62 -15.64
N ASN A 302 10.36 -11.56 -15.69
CA ASN A 302 10.06 -12.97 -15.86
C ASN A 302 9.47 -13.55 -14.56
N LYS A 303 8.18 -13.87 -14.61
CA LYS A 303 7.41 -14.39 -13.48
C LYS A 303 7.94 -15.74 -12.96
N LEU A 304 8.64 -16.52 -13.79
CA LEU A 304 9.16 -17.83 -13.40
C LEU A 304 10.19 -17.78 -12.25
N TYR A 305 10.83 -16.63 -12.05
CA TYR A 305 11.86 -16.49 -11.01
C TYR A 305 11.31 -16.43 -9.58
N GLY A 306 10.00 -16.26 -9.37
CA GLY A 306 9.43 -16.12 -8.02
C GLY A 306 9.93 -14.87 -7.28
N ILE A 307 9.89 -14.90 -5.95
CA ILE A 307 10.59 -13.92 -5.12
C ILE A 307 12.04 -14.38 -4.94
N THR A 308 12.98 -13.62 -5.50
CA THR A 308 14.41 -13.95 -5.46
C THR A 308 15.13 -13.23 -4.32
N PRO A 309 16.38 -13.60 -3.98
CA PRO A 309 17.21 -12.87 -3.03
C PRO A 309 17.46 -11.40 -3.40
N PHE A 310 17.07 -10.97 -4.61
CA PHE A 310 17.04 -9.56 -4.99
C PHE A 310 16.11 -8.72 -4.09
N VAL A 311 15.21 -9.33 -3.31
CA VAL A 311 14.42 -8.64 -2.28
C VAL A 311 15.28 -7.86 -1.27
N LEU A 312 16.55 -8.25 -1.08
CA LEU A 312 17.55 -7.51 -0.31
C LEU A 312 17.82 -6.09 -0.85
N PHE A 313 17.35 -5.77 -2.05
CA PHE A 313 17.31 -4.40 -2.55
C PHE A 313 16.45 -3.48 -1.66
N ILE A 314 15.38 -3.98 -1.04
CA ILE A 314 14.48 -3.19 -0.20
C ILE A 314 15.21 -2.54 1.00
N PRO A 315 15.91 -3.29 1.88
CA PRO A 315 16.67 -2.70 2.97
C PRO A 315 17.80 -1.79 2.50
N LEU A 316 18.47 -2.13 1.39
CA LEU A 316 19.50 -1.27 0.81
C LEU A 316 18.92 0.06 0.32
N HIS A 317 17.76 0.04 -0.33
CA HIS A 317 17.10 1.22 -0.86
C HIS A 317 16.73 2.20 0.24
N ALA A 318 16.09 1.71 1.31
CA ALA A 318 15.74 2.53 2.47
C ALA A 318 16.99 3.21 3.05
N LYS A 319 18.08 2.46 3.20
CA LYS A 319 19.35 2.98 3.72
C LYS A 319 19.97 4.06 2.82
N LEU A 320 20.05 3.80 1.52
CA LEU A 320 20.67 4.70 0.56
C LEU A 320 19.83 5.94 0.23
N LYS A 321 18.56 5.98 0.64
CA LYS A 321 17.71 7.17 0.54
C LYS A 321 17.93 8.17 1.66
N ASN A 322 18.59 7.77 2.74
CA ASN A 322 18.98 8.67 3.82
C ASN A 322 20.40 9.19 3.54
N ASP A 323 20.53 10.46 3.16
CA ASP A 323 21.81 11.07 2.77
C ASP A 323 22.85 11.01 3.89
N SER A 324 22.43 11.23 5.13
CA SER A 324 23.30 11.14 6.30
C SER A 324 23.82 9.72 6.50
N ALA A 325 22.91 8.74 6.41
CA ALA A 325 23.25 7.33 6.57
C ALA A 325 24.14 6.81 5.43
N THR A 326 23.96 7.35 4.22
CA THR A 326 24.75 7.01 3.04
C THR A 326 26.20 7.47 3.16
N LYS A 327 26.43 8.67 3.72
CA LYS A 327 27.80 9.19 3.96
C LYS A 327 28.61 8.28 4.89
N THR A 328 27.94 7.65 5.87
CA THR A 328 28.55 6.73 6.82
C THR A 328 28.49 5.26 6.38
N PHE A 329 27.96 4.97 5.19
CA PHE A 329 27.77 3.61 4.73
C PHE A 329 29.10 3.06 4.16
N ASN A 330 29.77 2.19 4.92
CA ASN A 330 31.04 1.60 4.49
C ASN A 330 30.84 0.53 3.41
N PHE A 331 30.70 0.97 2.15
CA PHE A 331 30.48 0.08 1.01
C PHE A 331 31.55 -1.00 0.87
N LYS A 332 32.83 -0.62 1.02
CA LYS A 332 33.97 -1.53 0.82
C LYS A 332 33.93 -2.67 1.83
N GLU A 333 33.82 -2.34 3.12
CA GLU A 333 33.80 -3.34 4.19
C GLU A 333 32.60 -4.28 4.06
N ARG A 334 31.39 -3.73 3.83
CA ARG A 334 30.17 -4.53 3.70
C ARG A 334 30.23 -5.48 2.50
N LEU A 335 30.76 -5.02 1.37
CA LEU A 335 31.01 -5.88 0.21
C LEU A 335 32.05 -6.97 0.47
N CYS A 336 33.06 -6.71 1.30
CA CYS A 336 34.08 -7.68 1.65
C CYS A 336 33.57 -8.73 2.65
N ASN A 337 32.78 -8.31 3.64
CA ASN A 337 32.35 -9.16 4.76
C ASN A 337 31.27 -10.16 4.36
N VAL A 338 30.25 -9.72 3.61
CA VAL A 338 29.23 -10.63 3.08
C VAL A 338 29.84 -11.48 1.96
N LYS A 339 29.51 -12.76 1.88
CA LYS A 339 29.90 -13.70 0.82
C LYS A 339 28.65 -14.19 0.08
N LEU A 340 28.84 -14.76 -1.12
CA LEU A 340 27.70 -15.28 -1.90
C LEU A 340 26.98 -16.43 -1.17
N LYS A 341 27.72 -17.26 -0.43
CA LYS A 341 27.14 -18.33 0.41
C LYS A 341 26.17 -17.80 1.47
N ASP A 342 26.37 -16.57 1.95
CA ASP A 342 25.51 -15.96 2.97
C ASP A 342 24.18 -15.52 2.33
N ILE A 343 24.22 -15.06 1.06
CA ILE A 343 23.03 -14.81 0.25
C ILE A 343 22.25 -16.10 0.00
N ASP A 344 22.94 -17.22 -0.27
CA ASP A 344 22.30 -18.52 -0.46
C ASP A 344 21.66 -19.03 0.84
N ALA A 345 22.31 -18.82 1.98
CA ALA A 345 21.77 -19.15 3.29
C ALA A 345 20.51 -18.31 3.62
N PHE A 346 20.57 -17.00 3.34
CA PHE A 346 19.41 -16.11 3.43
C PHE A 346 18.26 -16.60 2.54
N ALA A 347 18.56 -16.94 1.29
CA ALA A 347 17.57 -17.45 0.33
C ALA A 347 16.88 -18.70 0.85
N LYS A 348 17.64 -19.70 1.34
CA LYS A 348 17.07 -20.95 1.87
C LYS A 348 16.16 -20.73 3.07
N LYS A 349 16.42 -19.71 3.88
CA LYS A 349 15.67 -19.43 5.11
C LYS A 349 14.41 -18.58 4.86
N HIS A 350 14.47 -17.62 3.93
CA HIS A 350 13.45 -16.59 3.77
C HIS A 350 12.71 -16.64 2.43
N MET A 351 13.28 -17.31 1.42
CA MET A 351 12.75 -17.38 0.07
C MET A 351 12.15 -18.75 -0.23
N SER A 352 11.21 -18.76 -1.16
CA SER A 352 10.58 -19.97 -1.69
C SER A 352 11.40 -20.54 -2.87
N ILE A 353 11.00 -21.70 -3.38
CA ILE A 353 11.77 -22.44 -4.39
C ILE A 353 11.81 -21.66 -5.72
N ASN A 354 13.01 -21.53 -6.32
CA ASN A 354 13.15 -20.97 -7.66
C ASN A 354 12.71 -21.98 -8.74
N TRP A 355 11.53 -21.74 -9.32
CA TRP A 355 10.94 -22.62 -10.33
C TRP A 355 11.72 -22.70 -11.64
N VAL A 356 12.54 -21.70 -11.99
CA VAL A 356 13.44 -21.81 -13.16
C VAL A 356 14.52 -22.86 -12.92
N THR A 357 15.07 -22.88 -11.70
CA THR A 357 16.08 -23.87 -11.31
C THR A 357 15.49 -25.28 -11.32
N GLU A 358 14.30 -25.46 -10.74
CA GLU A 358 13.62 -26.76 -10.72
C GLU A 358 13.20 -27.21 -12.13
N ARG A 359 12.63 -26.31 -12.94
CA ARG A 359 12.32 -26.59 -14.35
C ARG A 359 13.57 -27.03 -15.11
N THR A 360 14.70 -26.35 -14.91
CA THR A 360 15.96 -26.69 -15.61
C THR A 360 16.47 -28.07 -15.19
N LYS A 361 16.40 -28.42 -13.89
CA LYS A 361 16.78 -29.75 -13.41
C LYS A 361 15.87 -30.84 -13.98
N GLN A 362 14.56 -30.63 -13.92
CA GLN A 362 13.58 -31.59 -14.43
C GLN A 362 13.75 -31.82 -15.94
N LEU A 363 13.89 -30.76 -16.72
CA LEU A 363 14.06 -30.86 -18.18
C LEU A 363 15.44 -31.41 -18.60
N LYS A 364 16.47 -31.28 -17.76
CA LYS A 364 17.77 -31.94 -17.99
C LYS A 364 17.73 -33.44 -17.78
N ASN A 365 16.76 -33.95 -17.02
CA ASN A 365 16.60 -35.39 -16.77
C ASN A 365 15.76 -36.10 -17.86
N VAL A 366 15.39 -35.40 -18.94
CA VAL A 366 14.63 -35.92 -20.09
C VAL A 366 15.53 -35.99 -21.34
N GLY A 367 16.85 -36.01 -21.15
CA GLY A 367 17.85 -36.13 -22.22
C GLY A 367 18.67 -37.39 -22.07
#